data_AF-M0P4A4-F1
#
_entry.id   AF-M0P4A4-F1
#
_cell.length_a   1.000
_cell.length_b   1.000
_cell.length_c   1.000
_cell.angle_alpha   90.00
_cell.angle_beta   90.00
_cell.angle_gamma   90.00
#
_symmetry.space_group_name_H-M   'P 1'
#
loop_
_entity.id
_entity.type
_entity.pdbx_description
1 polymer ?
#
loop_
_entity_poly.entity_id
_entity_poly.type
_entity_poly.pdbx_seq_one_letter_code
_entity_poly.pdbx_strand_id
1 'polypeptide(L)'
;MRTDTTVRDVMHREFLGVSESDPLRDAAALLVDEGTNCLVVLRGGEPVGRLGCRDALGALLDAGVGAGDGPTADGESGLTVGSVMGPPLPTVAPDDALAAVEERLVSEGVDRVVAVENGEAVGVVTAGDALAAGAPRTGNGAREPLPDEEATGEPRRGDAATLGSDGGVDPAVEASSTDASGSPTQGVCESCGALVPDLVTANGQAVCPECREV
;
A
#
# COMPACT_ATOMS: atom_id res chain seq x y z
N MET A 1 -5.15 -14.44 -26.58
CA MET A 1 -5.06 -13.54 -25.41
C MET A 1 -4.01 -12.50 -25.75
N ARG A 2 -4.29 -11.21 -25.60
CA ARG A 2 -3.24 -10.19 -25.70
C ARG A 2 -2.49 -10.23 -24.37
N THR A 3 -1.30 -10.82 -24.40
CA THR A 3 -0.37 -10.93 -23.26
C THR A 3 0.55 -9.72 -23.16
N ASP A 4 0.41 -8.75 -24.07
CA ASP A 4 1.35 -7.66 -24.25
C ASP A 4 0.88 -6.40 -23.52
N THR A 5 0.66 -6.47 -22.21
CA THR A 5 0.67 -5.24 -21.40
C THR A 5 2.12 -4.80 -21.30
N THR A 6 2.43 -3.64 -21.86
CA THR A 6 3.76 -3.04 -21.80
C THR A 6 3.87 -2.06 -20.66
N VAL A 7 5.11 -1.66 -20.31
CA VAL A 7 5.37 -0.56 -19.39
C VAL A 7 4.61 0.70 -19.80
N ARG A 8 4.61 1.05 -21.09
CA ARG A 8 3.94 2.24 -21.62
C ARG A 8 2.43 2.24 -21.39
N ASP A 9 1.81 1.07 -21.26
CA ASP A 9 0.36 0.94 -21.01
C ASP A 9 -0.02 1.20 -19.54
N VAL A 10 0.92 1.06 -18.61
CA VAL A 10 0.67 1.14 -17.16
C VAL A 10 1.41 2.29 -16.47
N MET A 11 2.48 2.81 -17.06
CA MET A 11 3.32 3.82 -16.43
C MET A 11 2.61 5.16 -16.31
N HIS A 12 2.89 5.86 -15.21
CA HIS A 12 2.55 7.26 -15.06
C HIS A 12 3.63 8.11 -15.72
N ARG A 13 3.23 8.96 -16.68
CA ARG A 13 4.13 9.90 -17.37
C ARG A 13 4.51 11.09 -16.50
N GLU A 14 3.69 11.38 -15.50
CA GLU A 14 3.93 12.41 -14.50
C GLU A 14 4.50 11.72 -13.26
N PHE A 15 5.70 12.15 -12.85
CA PHE A 15 6.36 11.65 -11.66
C PHE A 15 7.11 12.80 -10.98
N LEU A 16 7.35 12.64 -9.69
CA LEU A 16 7.98 13.68 -8.88
C LEU A 16 9.50 13.52 -8.93
N GLY A 17 10.14 14.47 -9.62
CA GLY A 17 11.58 14.58 -9.76
C GLY A 17 12.15 15.71 -8.90
N VAL A 18 13.33 15.49 -8.32
CA VAL A 18 14.11 16.51 -7.59
C VAL A 18 15.56 16.53 -8.06
N SER A 19 16.26 17.65 -7.91
CA SER A 19 17.68 17.76 -8.17
C SER A 19 18.51 17.37 -6.93
N GLU A 20 19.74 16.88 -7.15
CA GLU A 20 20.73 16.65 -6.08
C GLU A 20 21.00 17.92 -5.24
N SER A 21 20.81 19.10 -5.84
CA SER A 21 21.04 20.40 -5.18
C SER A 21 19.85 20.90 -4.38
N ASP A 22 18.69 20.25 -4.50
CA ASP A 22 17.48 20.71 -3.83
C ASP A 22 17.61 20.59 -2.30
N PRO A 23 17.01 21.52 -1.53
CA PRO A 23 16.97 21.40 -0.08
C PRO A 23 16.19 20.16 0.35
N LEU A 24 16.76 19.39 1.28
CA LEU A 24 16.13 18.16 1.78
C LEU A 24 14.77 18.44 2.43
N ARG A 25 14.60 19.60 3.07
CA ARG A 25 13.32 20.00 3.69
C ARG A 25 12.22 20.17 2.66
N ASP A 26 12.53 20.77 1.52
CA ASP A 26 11.55 21.00 0.46
C ASP A 26 11.20 19.67 -0.23
N ALA A 27 12.19 18.82 -0.47
CA ALA A 27 11.96 17.47 -0.98
C ALA A 27 11.15 16.61 0.01
N ALA A 28 11.39 16.73 1.31
CA ALA A 28 10.62 16.04 2.35
C ALA A 28 9.18 16.56 2.46
N ALA A 29 8.97 17.87 2.29
CA ALA A 29 7.63 18.43 2.21
C ALA A 29 6.89 17.88 0.99
N LEU A 30 7.55 17.83 -0.18
CA LEU A 30 6.97 17.27 -1.41
C LEU A 30 6.55 15.81 -1.24
N LEU A 31 7.34 14.99 -0.55
CA LEU A 31 6.98 13.61 -0.23
C LEU A 31 5.66 13.53 0.58
N VAL A 32 5.48 14.43 1.55
CA VAL A 32 4.29 14.46 2.41
C VAL A 32 3.07 15.02 1.68
N ASP A 33 3.23 16.16 1.00
CA ASP A 33 2.15 16.89 0.34
C ASP A 33 1.53 16.06 -0.79
N GLU A 34 2.37 15.35 -1.54
CA GLU A 34 1.93 14.49 -2.65
C GLU A 34 1.61 13.06 -2.20
N GLY A 35 1.85 12.71 -0.93
CA GLY A 35 1.59 11.37 -0.40
C GLY A 35 2.40 10.26 -1.05
N THR A 36 3.55 10.57 -1.66
CA THR A 36 4.47 9.57 -2.24
C THR A 36 5.54 9.17 -1.22
N ASN A 37 5.99 7.93 -1.27
CA ASN A 37 7.05 7.44 -0.37
C ASN A 37 8.48 7.61 -0.95
N CYS A 38 8.62 8.06 -2.20
CA CYS A 38 9.89 8.15 -2.91
C CYS A 38 9.85 9.18 -4.05
N LEU A 39 10.96 9.90 -4.24
CA LEU A 39 11.22 10.83 -5.34
C LEU A 39 12.35 10.31 -6.22
N VAL A 40 12.26 10.60 -7.52
CA VAL A 40 13.34 10.31 -8.48
C VAL A 40 14.33 11.48 -8.44
N VAL A 41 15.60 11.22 -8.17
CA VAL A 41 16.63 12.26 -8.22
C VAL A 41 17.16 12.33 -9.64
N LEU A 42 17.06 13.51 -10.25
CA LEU A 42 17.41 13.76 -11.64
C LEU A 42 18.61 14.69 -11.76
N ARG A 43 19.44 14.41 -12.77
CA ARG A 43 20.42 15.37 -13.29
C ARG A 43 20.04 15.70 -14.74
N GLY A 44 19.33 16.81 -14.91
CA GLY A 44 18.63 17.07 -16.17
C GLY A 44 17.48 16.07 -16.34
N GLY A 45 17.54 15.23 -17.38
CA GLY A 45 16.57 14.15 -17.60
C GLY A 45 17.00 12.78 -17.06
N GLU A 46 18.26 12.62 -16.65
CA GLU A 46 18.82 11.32 -16.27
C GLU A 46 18.51 10.97 -14.80
N PRO A 47 17.99 9.76 -14.50
CA PRO A 47 17.76 9.31 -13.13
C PRO A 47 19.08 8.89 -12.46
N VAL A 48 19.60 9.76 -11.59
CA VAL A 48 20.89 9.57 -10.91
C VAL A 48 20.76 9.00 -9.49
N GLY A 49 19.57 9.04 -8.91
CA GLY A 49 19.35 8.58 -7.54
C GLY A 49 17.88 8.46 -7.16
N ARG A 50 17.64 8.10 -5.91
CA ARG A 50 16.30 8.12 -5.32
C ARG A 50 16.33 8.71 -3.91
N LEU A 51 15.26 9.36 -3.51
CA LEU A 51 15.07 9.83 -2.14
C LEU A 51 13.81 9.20 -1.56
N GLY A 52 13.97 8.32 -0.56
CA GLY A 52 12.83 7.73 0.17
C GLY A 52 12.44 8.54 1.41
N CYS A 53 11.17 8.46 1.82
CA CYS A 53 10.67 9.10 3.04
C CYS A 53 11.47 8.73 4.28
N ARG A 54 11.86 7.45 4.40
CA ARG A 54 12.62 6.98 5.56
C ARG A 54 14.01 7.60 5.62
N ASP A 55 14.67 7.71 4.47
CA ASP A 55 16.03 8.26 4.38
C ASP A 55 16.00 9.76 4.67
N ALA A 56 15.04 10.48 4.08
CA ALA A 56 14.81 11.90 4.34
C ALA A 56 14.47 12.17 5.82
N LEU A 57 13.55 11.40 6.40
CA LEU A 57 13.18 11.52 7.81
C LEU A 57 14.36 11.21 8.73
N GLY A 58 15.12 10.14 8.46
CA GLY A 58 16.32 9.78 9.22
C GLY A 58 17.33 10.92 9.24
N ALA A 59 17.67 11.45 8.08
CA ALA A 59 18.61 12.57 7.96
C ALA A 59 18.12 13.85 8.66
N LEU A 60 16.82 14.16 8.59
CA LEU A 60 16.24 15.31 9.27
C LEU A 60 16.25 15.15 10.81
N LEU A 61 16.00 13.94 11.30
CA LEU A 61 16.09 13.64 12.73
C LEU A 61 17.54 13.76 13.20
N ASP A 62 18.49 13.15 12.49
CA ASP A 62 19.92 13.17 12.83
C ASP A 62 20.49 14.60 12.88
N ALA A 63 20.08 15.47 11.94
CA ALA A 63 20.46 16.88 11.96
C ALA A 63 19.90 17.65 13.16
N GLY A 64 18.74 17.26 13.68
CA GLY A 64 18.12 17.86 14.86
C GLY A 64 18.77 17.44 16.18
N VAL A 65 19.45 16.28 16.24
CA VAL A 65 20.07 15.77 17.48
C VAL A 65 21.52 16.26 17.68
N GLY A 66 22.16 16.82 16.65
CA GLY A 66 23.55 17.30 16.69
C GLY A 66 23.73 18.83 16.74
N ALA A 67 22.68 19.60 16.46
CA ALA A 67 22.71 21.05 16.53
C ALA A 67 22.40 21.52 17.96
N GLY A 68 23.43 21.68 18.79
CA GLY A 68 23.30 22.38 20.06
C GLY A 68 22.75 23.79 19.87
N ASP A 69 22.00 24.26 20.86
CA ASP A 69 21.35 25.57 21.01
C ASP A 69 22.35 26.75 20.91
N GLY A 70 22.89 26.99 19.71
CA GLY A 70 23.83 28.05 19.42
C GLY A 70 23.55 28.65 18.05
N PRO A 71 23.66 29.99 17.88
CA PRO A 71 23.42 30.61 16.59
C PRO A 71 24.61 30.29 15.70
N THR A 72 24.45 29.35 14.77
CA THR A 72 25.44 29.13 13.72
C THR A 72 25.33 30.28 12.73
N ALA A 73 26.02 31.38 13.05
CA ALA A 73 26.40 32.38 12.09
C ALA A 73 27.43 31.75 11.16
N ASP A 74 26.98 31.29 10.00
CA ASP A 74 27.66 31.25 8.69
C ASP A 74 27.00 30.17 7.81
N GLY A 75 26.06 30.62 6.96
CA GLY A 75 25.74 29.96 5.69
C GLY A 75 24.73 28.80 5.73
N GLU A 76 23.45 29.07 5.43
CA GLU A 76 22.61 28.48 4.33
C GLU A 76 22.92 27.10 3.71
N SER A 77 23.78 26.26 4.30
CA SER A 77 24.14 24.92 3.84
C SER A 77 23.24 23.93 4.55
N GLY A 78 21.95 24.00 4.24
CA GLY A 78 21.00 22.96 4.64
C GLY A 78 21.40 21.60 4.06
N LEU A 79 20.94 20.51 4.68
CA LEU A 79 20.98 19.18 4.06
C LEU A 79 20.37 19.26 2.66
N THR A 80 21.07 18.73 1.67
CA THR A 80 20.57 18.63 0.29
C THR A 80 20.17 17.21 -0.03
N VAL A 81 19.34 17.04 -1.05
CA VAL A 81 18.94 15.71 -1.56
C VAL A 81 20.17 14.86 -1.90
N GLY A 82 21.17 15.43 -2.58
CA GLY A 82 22.37 14.70 -3.00
C GLY A 82 23.20 14.13 -1.85
N SER A 83 23.11 14.70 -0.65
CA SER A 83 23.81 14.20 0.53
C SER A 83 23.14 12.99 1.20
N VAL A 84 21.86 12.74 0.89
CA VAL A 84 21.03 11.70 1.54
C VAL A 84 20.56 10.64 0.54
N MET A 85 20.49 10.97 -0.75
CA MET A 85 19.92 10.08 -1.77
C MET A 85 20.59 8.70 -1.79
N GLY A 86 19.76 7.68 -2.03
CA GLY A 86 20.22 6.33 -2.33
C GLY A 86 20.56 6.16 -3.81
N PRO A 87 21.03 4.94 -4.20
CA PRO A 87 21.28 4.61 -5.59
C PRO A 87 20.01 4.76 -6.45
N PRO A 88 20.16 4.96 -7.77
CA PRO A 88 19.02 5.11 -8.67
C PRO A 88 18.11 3.88 -8.63
N LEU A 89 16.83 4.11 -8.91
CA LEU A 89 15.84 3.03 -9.06
C LEU A 89 16.17 2.15 -10.28
N PRO A 90 15.73 0.88 -10.27
CA PRO A 90 15.87 0.03 -11.44
C PRO A 90 15.15 0.63 -12.65
N THR A 91 15.76 0.50 -13.82
CA THR A 91 15.24 1.06 -15.06
C THR A 91 14.69 -0.01 -16.00
N VAL A 92 13.67 0.37 -16.76
CA VAL A 92 13.00 -0.44 -17.79
C VAL A 92 12.74 0.41 -19.03
N ALA A 93 12.60 -0.21 -20.20
CA ALA A 93 12.17 0.48 -21.41
C ALA A 93 10.63 0.58 -21.46
N PRO A 94 10.05 1.64 -22.06
CA PRO A 94 8.59 1.75 -22.18
C PRO A 94 7.95 0.60 -22.98
N ASP A 95 8.70 -0.03 -23.87
CA ASP A 95 8.24 -1.16 -24.69
C ASP A 95 8.46 -2.53 -24.03
N ASP A 96 9.04 -2.58 -22.81
CA ASP A 96 9.23 -3.83 -22.07
C ASP A 96 7.88 -4.41 -21.63
N ALA A 97 7.80 -5.74 -21.56
CA ALA A 97 6.63 -6.43 -21.04
C ALA A 97 6.49 -6.21 -19.54
N LEU A 98 5.24 -6.11 -19.06
CA LEU A 98 4.95 -5.92 -17.64
C LEU A 98 5.57 -7.00 -16.74
N ALA A 99 5.66 -8.24 -17.22
CA ALA A 99 6.30 -9.34 -16.49
C ALA A 99 7.77 -9.04 -16.13
N ALA A 100 8.50 -8.33 -16.98
CA ALA A 100 9.88 -7.93 -16.69
C ALA A 100 9.94 -6.89 -15.56
N VAL A 101 8.93 -6.02 -15.47
CA VAL A 101 8.80 -5.07 -14.35
C VAL A 101 8.55 -5.80 -13.05
N GLU A 102 7.59 -6.74 -13.04
CA GLU A 102 7.26 -7.55 -11.86
C GLU A 102 8.48 -8.32 -11.34
N GLU A 103 9.24 -8.94 -12.24
CA GLU A 103 10.50 -9.62 -11.89
C GLU A 103 11.52 -8.66 -11.27
N ARG A 104 11.65 -7.44 -11.82
CA ARG A 104 12.58 -6.42 -11.30
C ARG A 104 12.20 -5.94 -9.90
N LEU A 105 10.92 -5.63 -9.69
CA LEU A 105 10.40 -5.19 -8.40
C LEU A 105 10.69 -6.24 -7.30
N VAL A 106 10.47 -7.52 -7.61
CA VAL A 106 10.70 -8.62 -6.66
C VAL A 106 12.19 -8.88 -6.44
N SER A 107 12.97 -9.01 -7.51
CA SER A 107 14.40 -9.38 -7.41
C SER A 107 15.25 -8.30 -6.73
N GLU A 108 14.93 -7.02 -6.95
CA GLU A 108 15.65 -5.90 -6.35
C GLU A 108 15.02 -5.41 -5.03
N GLY A 109 13.85 -5.95 -4.66
CA GLY A 109 13.17 -5.60 -3.40
C GLY A 109 12.72 -4.14 -3.36
N VAL A 110 12.34 -3.58 -4.50
CA VAL A 110 11.86 -2.20 -4.65
C VAL A 110 10.37 -2.19 -5.03
N ASP A 111 9.68 -1.11 -4.67
CA ASP A 111 8.25 -0.94 -4.92
C ASP A 111 7.94 -0.15 -6.21
N ARG A 112 8.97 0.31 -6.92
CA ARG A 112 8.82 1.07 -8.17
C ARG A 112 10.05 0.94 -9.08
N VAL A 113 9.82 1.15 -10.38
CA VAL A 113 10.86 1.26 -11.41
C VAL A 113 10.68 2.54 -12.22
N VAL A 114 11.75 3.01 -12.85
CA VAL A 114 11.72 4.18 -13.74
C VAL A 114 11.75 3.71 -15.19
N ALA A 115 10.78 4.15 -15.98
CA ALA A 115 10.80 3.96 -17.42
C ALA A 115 11.76 4.99 -18.03
N VAL A 116 12.74 4.52 -18.79
CA VAL A 116 13.78 5.35 -19.40
C VAL A 116 13.79 5.18 -20.91
N GLU A 117 13.77 6.29 -21.65
CA GLU A 117 13.88 6.32 -23.12
C GLU A 117 14.98 7.32 -23.49
N ASN A 118 15.94 6.91 -24.33
CA ASN A 118 17.09 7.75 -24.71
C ASN A 118 17.93 8.32 -23.55
N GLY A 119 17.95 7.63 -22.40
CA GLY A 119 18.67 8.07 -21.19
C GLY A 119 17.88 9.03 -20.30
N GLU A 120 16.65 9.37 -20.68
CA GLU A 120 15.79 10.27 -19.93
C GLU A 120 14.65 9.50 -19.25
N ALA A 121 14.32 9.89 -18.02
CA ALA A 121 13.17 9.34 -17.29
C ALA A 121 11.87 9.85 -17.94
N VAL A 122 11.07 8.92 -18.48
CA VAL A 122 9.81 9.21 -19.19
C VAL A 122 8.57 8.76 -18.42
N GLY A 123 8.75 8.05 -17.31
CA GLY A 123 7.65 7.64 -16.44
C GLY A 123 8.10 6.77 -15.28
N VAL A 124 7.14 6.44 -14.41
CA VAL A 124 7.34 5.53 -13.26
C VAL A 124 6.24 4.48 -13.26
N VAL A 125 6.60 3.25 -12.88
CA VAL A 125 5.64 2.17 -12.60
C VAL A 125 5.83 1.73 -11.16
N THR A 126 4.76 1.71 -10.37
CA THR A 126 4.76 1.17 -9.01
C THR A 126 4.30 -0.29 -8.98
N ALA A 127 4.59 -0.99 -7.90
CA ALA A 127 4.05 -2.32 -7.65
C ALA A 127 2.51 -2.33 -7.65
N GLY A 128 1.87 -1.24 -7.21
CA GLY A 128 0.42 -1.08 -7.27
C GLY A 128 -0.09 -1.05 -8.72
N ASP A 129 0.59 -0.34 -9.61
CA ASP A 129 0.23 -0.28 -11.04
C ASP A 129 0.39 -1.65 -11.71
N ALA A 130 1.49 -2.34 -11.42
CA ALA A 130 1.73 -3.69 -11.93
C ALA A 130 0.65 -4.69 -11.45
N LEU A 131 0.31 -4.66 -10.16
CA LEU A 131 -0.75 -5.51 -9.60
C LEU A 131 -2.12 -5.19 -10.20
N ALA A 132 -2.45 -3.91 -10.36
CA ALA A 132 -3.73 -3.48 -10.95
C ALA A 132 -3.87 -3.92 -12.41
N ALA A 133 -2.75 -3.95 -13.15
CA ALA A 133 -2.73 -4.38 -14.54
C ALA A 133 -2.68 -5.90 -14.73
N GLY A 134 -2.04 -6.64 -13.80
CA GLY A 134 -1.90 -8.09 -13.82
C GLY A 134 -3.13 -8.86 -13.29
N ALA A 135 -4.03 -8.19 -12.56
CA ALA A 135 -5.23 -8.83 -12.04
C ALA A 135 -6.13 -9.36 -13.19
N PRO A 136 -6.45 -10.67 -13.21
CA PRO A 136 -7.42 -11.20 -14.14
C PRO A 136 -8.74 -10.45 -13.95
N ARG A 137 -9.26 -9.84 -15.01
CA ARG A 137 -10.62 -9.29 -15.02
C ARG A 137 -11.61 -10.46 -14.98
N THR A 138 -11.79 -11.07 -13.80
CA THR A 138 -12.88 -12.04 -13.54
C THR A 138 -14.23 -11.36 -13.39
N GLY A 139 -14.27 -10.03 -13.45
CA GLY A 139 -15.49 -9.26 -13.65
C GLY A 139 -16.01 -9.39 -15.09
N ASN A 140 -16.67 -10.51 -15.38
CA ASN A 140 -17.68 -10.57 -16.42
C ASN A 140 -18.80 -9.58 -16.04
N GLY A 141 -18.62 -8.31 -16.40
CA GLY A 141 -19.66 -7.29 -16.41
C GLY A 141 -20.67 -7.50 -17.54
N ALA A 142 -20.94 -8.75 -17.94
CA ALA A 142 -22.20 -9.07 -18.60
C ALA A 142 -23.30 -8.82 -17.57
N ARG A 143 -23.78 -7.58 -17.52
CA ARG A 143 -25.20 -7.36 -17.29
C ARG A 143 -25.91 -8.17 -18.38
N GLU A 144 -26.33 -9.38 -18.05
CA GLU A 144 -27.43 -9.98 -18.78
C GLU A 144 -28.58 -8.96 -18.71
N PRO A 145 -29.12 -8.50 -19.85
CA PRO A 145 -30.32 -7.68 -19.80
C PRO A 145 -31.37 -8.56 -19.14
N LEU A 146 -31.86 -8.15 -17.96
CA LEU A 146 -33.09 -8.70 -17.42
C LEU A 146 -34.13 -8.60 -18.54
N PRO A 147 -34.79 -9.70 -18.94
CA PRO A 147 -35.84 -9.60 -19.93
C PRO A 147 -36.92 -8.65 -19.39
N ASP A 148 -37.34 -7.71 -20.22
CA ASP A 148 -38.46 -6.81 -19.94
C ASP A 148 -39.71 -7.65 -19.62
N GLU A 149 -40.01 -7.83 -18.33
CA GLU A 149 -41.31 -8.32 -17.92
C GLU A 149 -42.28 -7.14 -17.82
N GLU A 150 -42.88 -6.82 -18.96
CA GLU A 150 -44.18 -6.17 -18.99
C GLU A 150 -45.22 -7.11 -18.35
N ALA A 151 -45.62 -6.83 -17.11
CA ALA A 151 -46.86 -7.38 -16.55
C ALA A 151 -47.50 -6.41 -15.54
N THR A 152 -48.49 -5.70 -16.05
CA THR A 152 -49.64 -5.06 -15.39
C THR A 152 -50.17 -5.75 -14.12
N GLY A 153 -50.49 -4.98 -13.07
CA GLY A 153 -51.44 -5.40 -12.02
C GLY A 153 -51.35 -4.72 -10.65
N GLU A 154 -52.10 -3.62 -10.48
CA GLU A 154 -52.70 -2.98 -9.28
C GLU A 154 -52.08 -3.07 -7.84
N PRO A 155 -52.10 -1.97 -7.06
CA PRO A 155 -51.62 -1.95 -5.67
C PRO A 155 -52.70 -2.42 -4.70
N ARG A 156 -52.37 -3.30 -3.76
CA ARG A 156 -53.17 -3.51 -2.53
C ARG A 156 -52.44 -2.94 -1.32
N ARG A 157 -53.20 -2.13 -0.59
CA ARG A 157 -52.86 -1.35 0.61
C ARG A 157 -53.30 -2.14 1.86
N GLY A 158 -52.48 -2.11 2.92
CA GLY A 158 -52.72 -2.66 4.27
C GLY A 158 -52.06 -4.04 4.45
N ASP A 159 -51.24 -4.34 5.45
CA ASP A 159 -51.14 -3.83 6.83
C ASP A 159 -49.70 -3.85 7.36
N ALA A 160 -49.46 -3.05 8.39
CA ALA A 160 -48.19 -2.93 9.12
C ALA A 160 -47.99 -4.08 10.12
N ALA A 161 -46.74 -4.59 10.24
CA ALA A 161 -45.98 -4.69 11.49
C ALA A 161 -44.74 -5.61 11.39
N THR A 162 -43.60 -5.03 11.79
CA THR A 162 -42.45 -5.62 12.53
C THR A 162 -41.53 -6.68 11.92
N LEU A 163 -40.29 -6.68 12.48
CA LEU A 163 -39.13 -7.57 12.31
C LEU A 163 -38.15 -7.04 11.23
N GLY A 164 -36.94 -6.56 11.53
CA GLY A 164 -36.01 -6.95 12.58
C GLY A 164 -35.18 -8.14 12.10
N SER A 165 -33.85 -7.97 12.09
CA SER A 165 -32.83 -9.02 12.09
C SER A 165 -32.41 -9.64 10.73
N ASP A 166 -31.09 -9.73 10.51
CA ASP A 166 -30.52 -10.99 10.04
C ASP A 166 -29.64 -10.93 8.78
N GLY A 167 -28.48 -10.27 8.84
CA GLY A 167 -27.37 -10.58 7.92
C GLY A 167 -26.96 -12.04 8.07
N GLY A 168 -27.52 -12.89 7.21
CA GLY A 168 -27.18 -14.30 7.10
C GLY A 168 -25.79 -14.49 6.52
N VAL A 169 -24.85 -14.87 7.38
CA VAL A 169 -23.65 -15.61 6.98
C VAL A 169 -23.99 -17.09 7.09
N ASP A 170 -24.01 -17.78 5.95
CA ASP A 170 -24.05 -19.25 5.93
C ASP A 170 -22.73 -19.80 6.51
N PRO A 171 -22.79 -20.80 7.42
CA PRO A 171 -21.61 -21.34 8.08
C PRO A 171 -21.04 -22.58 7.37
N ALA A 172 -19.84 -22.93 7.85
CA ALA A 172 -19.24 -24.27 7.84
C ALA A 172 -18.58 -24.77 6.53
N VAL A 173 -17.29 -24.45 6.40
CA VAL A 173 -16.31 -25.42 5.92
C VAL A 173 -15.54 -25.94 7.12
N GLU A 174 -15.77 -27.20 7.46
CA GLU A 174 -15.01 -27.92 8.48
C GLU A 174 -13.61 -28.27 7.98
N ALA A 175 -12.64 -27.92 8.83
CA ALA A 175 -11.42 -28.62 9.19
C ALA A 175 -10.64 -29.41 8.12
N SER A 176 -9.39 -28.99 7.95
CA SER A 176 -8.27 -29.93 7.93
C SER A 176 -7.12 -29.31 8.71
N SER A 177 -7.04 -29.74 9.96
CA SER A 177 -5.90 -29.54 10.86
C SER A 177 -4.64 -30.12 10.21
N THR A 178 -3.55 -29.38 10.21
CA THR A 178 -2.20 -29.97 10.21
C THR A 178 -1.28 -29.02 10.95
N ASP A 179 -0.66 -29.56 11.98
CA ASP A 179 0.11 -28.87 13.00
C ASP A 179 1.46 -28.37 12.49
N ALA A 180 1.90 -27.18 12.92
CA ALA A 180 3.30 -26.89 13.31
C ALA A 180 3.47 -25.40 13.64
N SER A 181 3.99 -25.11 14.84
CA SER A 181 4.36 -23.78 15.39
C SER A 181 3.25 -23.06 16.16
N GLY A 182 3.01 -23.53 17.39
CA GLY A 182 2.17 -22.86 18.36
C GLY A 182 2.76 -21.51 18.78
N SER A 183 2.32 -20.45 18.10
CA SER A 183 2.23 -19.15 18.76
C SER A 183 1.05 -19.28 19.73
N PRO A 184 1.19 -19.08 21.05
CA PRO A 184 0.03 -19.03 21.91
C PRO A 184 -0.81 -17.85 21.40
N THR A 185 -1.95 -18.15 20.78
CA THR A 185 -2.93 -17.13 20.40
C THR A 185 -3.50 -16.58 21.70
N GLN A 186 -2.81 -15.60 22.28
CA GLN A 186 -3.25 -14.93 23.49
C GLN A 186 -4.55 -14.20 23.16
N GLY A 187 -5.64 -14.55 23.84
CA GLY A 187 -6.95 -13.93 23.65
C GLY A 187 -7.25 -12.92 24.76
N VAL A 188 -8.31 -12.13 24.58
CA VAL A 188 -8.80 -11.21 25.62
C VAL A 188 -9.96 -11.89 26.37
N CYS A 189 -9.92 -11.87 27.70
CA CYS A 189 -11.02 -12.31 28.55
C CYS A 189 -12.21 -11.34 28.40
N GLU A 190 -13.39 -11.86 28.06
CA GLU A 190 -14.60 -11.05 27.82
C GLU A 190 -15.26 -10.55 29.11
N SER A 191 -14.83 -11.05 30.28
CA SER A 191 -15.35 -10.61 31.58
C SER A 191 -14.52 -9.50 32.23
N CYS A 192 -13.18 -9.50 32.06
CA CYS A 192 -12.30 -8.53 32.71
C CYS A 192 -11.41 -7.73 31.75
N GLY A 193 -11.38 -8.08 30.47
CA GLY A 193 -10.58 -7.41 29.44
C GLY A 193 -9.08 -7.72 29.48
N ALA A 194 -8.63 -8.64 30.33
CA ALA A 194 -7.21 -9.03 30.39
C ALA A 194 -6.80 -9.90 29.20
N LEU A 195 -5.60 -9.68 28.67
CA LEU A 195 -5.00 -10.52 27.63
C LEU A 195 -4.39 -11.77 28.28
N VAL A 196 -4.92 -12.97 28.01
CA VAL A 196 -4.53 -14.22 28.70
C VAL A 196 -4.35 -15.34 27.66
N PRO A 197 -3.32 -16.19 27.78
CA PRO A 197 -3.09 -17.28 26.82
C PRO A 197 -4.09 -18.43 26.95
N ASP A 198 -4.58 -18.68 28.17
CA ASP A 198 -5.46 -19.80 28.48
C ASP A 198 -6.88 -19.30 28.79
N LEU A 199 -7.70 -19.17 27.75
CA LEU A 199 -9.12 -18.86 27.87
C LEU A 199 -9.95 -20.14 27.76
N VAL A 200 -11.03 -20.20 28.53
CA VAL A 200 -12.01 -21.28 28.48
C VAL A 200 -13.39 -20.72 28.20
N THR A 201 -14.21 -21.48 27.48
CA THR A 201 -15.58 -21.06 27.18
C THR A 201 -16.49 -21.37 28.37
N ALA A 202 -17.12 -20.34 28.94
CA ALA A 202 -18.17 -20.46 29.95
C ALA A 202 -19.37 -19.59 29.54
N ASN A 203 -20.58 -20.15 29.50
CA ASN A 203 -21.80 -19.47 29.06
C ASN A 203 -21.70 -18.82 27.66
N GLY A 204 -20.92 -19.41 26.75
CA GLY A 204 -20.70 -18.87 25.41
C GLY A 204 -19.69 -17.72 25.34
N GLN A 205 -19.04 -17.38 26.45
CA GLN A 205 -18.02 -16.32 26.52
C GLN A 205 -16.62 -16.90 26.81
N ALA A 206 -15.58 -16.27 26.26
CA ALA A 206 -14.18 -16.63 26.51
C ALA A 206 -13.69 -15.94 27.80
N VAL A 207 -13.51 -16.73 28.87
CA VAL A 207 -13.14 -16.23 30.20
C VAL A 207 -11.84 -16.84 30.71
N CYS A 208 -11.08 -16.07 31.49
CA CYS A 208 -9.86 -16.56 32.14
C CYS A 208 -10.20 -17.40 33.39
N PRO A 209 -9.24 -18.16 33.95
CA PRO A 209 -9.45 -18.99 35.13
C PRO A 209 -9.97 -18.20 36.34
N GLU A 210 -9.49 -16.97 36.56
CA GLU A 210 -9.92 -16.13 37.67
C GLU A 210 -11.38 -15.68 37.55
N CYS A 211 -11.86 -15.36 36.34
CA CYS A 211 -13.24 -14.95 36.12
C CYS A 211 -14.22 -16.14 36.07
N ARG A 212 -13.72 -17.37 35.99
CA ARG A 212 -14.54 -18.58 35.98
C ARG A 212 -14.98 -19.00 37.39
N GLU A 213 -14.21 -18.67 38.41
CA GLU A 213 -14.42 -19.11 39.79
C GLU A 213 -15.27 -18.12 40.62
N VAL A 214 -15.73 -17.02 40.01
CA VAL A 214 -16.59 -15.98 40.59
C VAL A 214 -18.03 -16.15 40.13
#